data_AF-A0A7J8B2Q4-F1
#
_entry.id   AF-A0A7J8B2Q4-F1
#
_cell.length_a   1.000
_cell.length_b   1.000
_cell.length_c   1.000
_cell.angle_alpha   90.00
_cell.angle_beta   90.00
_cell.angle_gamma   90.00
#
_symmetry.space_group_name_H-M   'P 1'
#
loop_
_entity.id
_entity.type
_entity.pdbx_description
1 polymer ?
#
loop_
_entity_poly.entity_id
_entity_poly.type
_entity_poly.pdbx_seq_one_letter_code
_entity_poly.pdbx_strand_id
1 'polypeptide(L)'
;MKLAHAILLLLCFYLSFCKVSLISDIPQEDLVDRKCLIEKYTNLFCHKVFCHPWQKCINGNCVCKLPYQCPKNGTKVCSTNGKTFQTYCQQKSYECLYPEAKFLNSGACTATGQFNISLKYGNGDSEGIVEVKLVDQDKEMFICKDSWGITQANVACRDLGFQQ
;
A
#
# COMPACT_ATOMS: atom_id res chain seq x y z
N MET A 1 -15.19 76.53 -0.24
CA MET A 1 -15.03 75.33 0.63
C MET A 1 -16.07 74.21 0.45
N LYS A 2 -17.10 74.30 -0.41
CA LYS A 2 -18.11 73.23 -0.56
C LYS A 2 -18.06 72.41 -1.87
N LEU A 3 -17.40 72.90 -2.93
CA LEU A 3 -17.32 72.19 -4.22
C LEU A 3 -16.21 71.11 -4.24
N ALA A 4 -15.08 71.36 -3.56
CA ALA A 4 -13.97 70.41 -3.48
C ALA A 4 -14.34 69.13 -2.70
N HIS A 5 -15.26 69.22 -1.73
CA HIS A 5 -15.74 68.07 -0.97
C HIS A 5 -16.67 67.14 -1.79
N ALA A 6 -17.40 67.68 -2.77
CA ALA A 6 -18.23 66.87 -3.67
C ALA A 6 -17.39 66.06 -4.68
N ILE A 7 -16.27 66.64 -5.14
CA ILE A 7 -15.32 65.95 -6.03
C ILE A 7 -14.58 64.84 -5.27
N LEU A 8 -14.24 65.07 -4.00
CA LEU A 8 -13.60 64.07 -3.15
C LEU A 8 -14.53 62.87 -2.89
N LEU A 9 -15.83 63.09 -2.70
CA LEU A 9 -16.83 62.03 -2.51
C LEU A 9 -17.06 61.19 -3.78
N LEU A 10 -17.00 61.80 -4.97
CA LEU A 10 -17.09 61.10 -6.26
C LEU A 10 -15.86 60.23 -6.56
N LEU A 11 -14.67 60.65 -6.15
CA LEU A 11 -13.46 59.83 -6.26
C LEU A 11 -13.42 58.71 -5.21
N CYS A 12 -14.02 58.91 -4.03
CA CYS A 12 -14.29 57.82 -3.08
C CYS A 12 -15.26 56.75 -3.63
N PHE A 13 -16.15 57.09 -4.56
CA PHE A 13 -16.96 56.10 -5.28
C PHE A 13 -16.13 55.32 -6.33
N TYR A 14 -15.11 55.93 -6.93
CA TYR A 14 -14.13 55.23 -7.78
C TYR A 14 -13.24 54.27 -6.98
N LEU A 15 -12.98 54.57 -5.70
CA LEU A 15 -12.31 53.68 -4.75
C LEU A 15 -13.14 52.42 -4.38
N SER A 16 -14.37 52.26 -4.91
CA SER A 16 -15.23 51.11 -4.67
C SER A 16 -15.14 49.99 -5.74
N PHE A 17 -14.44 50.21 -6.87
CA PHE A 17 -14.38 49.24 -7.98
C PHE A 17 -13.04 48.54 -8.23
N CYS A 18 -12.00 48.80 -7.43
CA CYS A 18 -10.79 47.97 -7.46
C CYS A 18 -10.54 47.34 -6.10
N LYS A 19 -11.49 46.50 -5.69
CA LYS A 19 -11.30 45.54 -4.61
C LYS A 19 -10.33 44.47 -5.12
N VAL A 20 -9.12 44.49 -4.55
CA VAL A 20 -8.37 43.29 -4.17
C VAL A 20 -8.06 42.32 -5.32
N SER A 21 -6.90 42.48 -5.94
CA SER A 21 -6.10 41.32 -6.32
C SER A 21 -5.04 41.11 -5.25
N LEU A 22 -5.49 40.62 -4.08
CA LEU A 22 -4.69 39.63 -3.38
C LEU A 22 -4.32 38.61 -4.46
N ILE A 23 -3.03 38.33 -4.61
CA ILE A 23 -2.58 37.08 -5.20
C ILE A 23 -3.08 36.02 -4.23
N SER A 24 -4.37 35.70 -4.35
CA SER A 24 -5.02 34.59 -3.69
C SER A 24 -4.41 33.35 -4.30
N ASP A 25 -3.75 32.58 -3.45
CA ASP A 25 -3.84 31.13 -3.44
C ASP A 25 -3.70 30.50 -4.82
N ILE A 26 -2.48 30.04 -5.11
CA ILE A 26 -2.26 28.95 -6.08
C ILE A 26 -3.37 27.91 -5.80
N PRO A 27 -4.34 27.70 -6.70
CA PRO A 27 -5.32 26.67 -6.51
C PRO A 27 -4.53 25.37 -6.43
N GLN A 28 -4.69 24.65 -5.32
CA GLN A 28 -4.21 23.29 -5.15
C GLN A 28 -4.32 22.56 -6.49
N GLU A 29 -3.16 22.29 -7.12
CA GLU A 29 -3.10 21.61 -8.40
C GLU A 29 -3.97 20.35 -8.30
N ASP A 30 -4.89 20.17 -9.24
CA ASP A 30 -5.72 18.97 -9.31
C ASP A 30 -4.81 17.80 -9.74
N LEU A 31 -4.05 17.25 -8.78
CA LEU A 31 -3.06 16.21 -8.98
C LEU A 31 -3.68 14.86 -9.42
N VAL A 32 -5.01 14.75 -9.37
CA VAL A 32 -5.73 13.49 -9.60
C VAL A 32 -6.67 13.60 -10.79
N ASP A 33 -6.39 12.82 -11.83
CA ASP A 33 -7.28 12.75 -13.01
C ASP A 33 -8.56 11.96 -12.70
N ARG A 34 -9.72 12.63 -12.74
CA ARG A 34 -11.02 11.98 -12.51
C ARG A 34 -11.33 10.85 -13.49
N LYS A 35 -10.78 10.87 -14.70
CA LYS A 35 -11.02 9.79 -15.68
C LYS A 35 -10.43 8.47 -15.21
N CYS A 36 -9.27 8.47 -14.56
CA CYS A 36 -8.64 7.23 -14.10
C CYS A 36 -9.35 6.64 -12.86
N LEU A 37 -10.03 7.48 -12.07
CA LEU A 37 -10.80 7.05 -10.90
C LEU A 37 -12.02 6.20 -11.28
N ILE A 38 -12.62 6.45 -12.46
CA ILE A 38 -13.72 5.65 -12.99
C ILE A 38 -13.25 4.22 -13.27
N GLU A 39 -12.03 4.09 -13.78
CA GLU A 39 -11.42 2.82 -14.17
C GLU A 39 -10.91 1.99 -12.98
N LYS A 40 -10.74 2.61 -11.80
CA LYS A 40 -10.32 1.95 -10.54
C LYS A 40 -9.07 1.08 -10.70
N TYR A 41 -8.03 1.62 -11.33
CA TYR A 41 -6.78 0.88 -11.52
C TYR A 41 -6.14 0.48 -10.19
N THR A 42 -5.67 -0.78 -10.13
CA THR A 42 -4.95 -1.34 -8.99
C THR A 42 -3.54 -1.77 -9.40
N ASN A 43 -2.78 -2.33 -8.46
CA ASN A 43 -1.48 -2.93 -8.75
C ASN A 43 -1.54 -4.14 -9.71
N LEU A 44 -2.74 -4.63 -10.04
CA LEU A 44 -2.94 -5.70 -11.02
C LEU A 44 -3.13 -5.18 -12.45
N PHE A 45 -3.18 -3.87 -12.69
CA PHE A 45 -3.39 -3.33 -14.03
C PHE A 45 -2.07 -3.03 -14.74
N CYS A 46 -1.70 -3.88 -15.70
CA CYS A 46 -0.35 -3.87 -16.29
C CYS A 46 -0.05 -2.72 -17.26
N HIS A 47 -1.05 -1.98 -17.71
CA HIS A 47 -0.79 -0.77 -18.51
C HIS A 47 -0.38 0.43 -17.66
N LYS A 48 -0.46 0.34 -16.31
CA LYS A 48 -0.03 1.40 -15.39
C LYS A 48 1.18 1.00 -14.55
N VAL A 49 1.27 -0.26 -14.16
CA VAL A 49 2.40 -0.78 -13.37
C VAL A 49 2.88 -2.13 -13.89
N PHE A 50 4.15 -2.47 -13.69
CA PHE A 50 4.63 -3.79 -14.08
C PHE A 50 4.06 -4.89 -13.17
N CYS A 51 3.67 -6.02 -13.76
CA CYS A 51 3.28 -7.20 -12.99
C CYS A 51 4.45 -7.74 -12.16
N HIS A 52 4.13 -8.40 -11.05
CA HIS A 52 5.14 -9.11 -10.28
C HIS A 52 5.81 -10.25 -11.09
N PRO A 53 7.03 -10.68 -10.72
CA PRO A 53 7.76 -11.72 -11.46
C PRO A 53 6.98 -13.04 -11.65
N TRP A 54 6.14 -13.40 -10.67
CA TRP A 54 5.27 -14.58 -10.67
C TRP A 54 3.92 -14.38 -11.38
N GLN A 55 3.74 -13.25 -12.07
CA GLN A 55 2.56 -12.91 -12.87
C GLN A 55 2.94 -12.59 -14.32
N LYS A 56 1.96 -12.61 -15.22
CA LYS A 56 2.06 -12.20 -16.63
C LYS A 56 0.92 -11.24 -16.98
N CYS A 57 1.18 -10.30 -17.88
CA CYS A 57 0.18 -9.37 -18.39
C CYS A 57 -0.65 -10.04 -19.49
N ILE A 58 -1.96 -10.14 -19.30
CA ILE A 58 -2.93 -10.62 -20.27
C ILE A 58 -4.09 -9.64 -20.29
N ASN A 59 -4.42 -9.08 -21.46
CA ASN A 59 -5.55 -8.15 -21.64
C ASN A 59 -5.54 -6.99 -20.63
N GLY A 60 -4.37 -6.36 -20.41
CA GLY A 60 -4.23 -5.25 -19.47
C GLY A 60 -4.23 -5.62 -17.98
N ASN A 61 -4.35 -6.91 -17.63
CA ASN A 61 -4.37 -7.37 -16.24
C ASN A 61 -3.25 -8.37 -15.93
N CYS A 62 -2.73 -8.32 -14.71
CA CYS A 62 -1.74 -9.24 -14.18
C CYS A 62 -2.42 -10.52 -13.70
N VAL A 63 -2.14 -11.61 -14.40
CA VAL A 63 -2.65 -12.95 -14.09
C VAL A 63 -1.51 -13.82 -13.58
N CYS A 64 -1.79 -14.69 -12.61
CA CYS A 64 -0.81 -15.62 -12.05
C CYS A 64 -0.16 -16.48 -13.14
N LYS A 65 1.17 -16.61 -13.10
CA LYS A 65 1.88 -17.66 -13.84
C LYS A 65 1.68 -18.99 -13.13
N LEU A 66 1.87 -20.09 -13.85
CA LEU A 66 2.02 -21.42 -13.25
C LEU A 66 3.45 -21.60 -12.71
N PRO A 67 3.67 -22.34 -11.59
CA PRO A 67 4.99 -22.40 -10.95
C PRO A 67 6.13 -22.83 -11.87
N TYR A 68 5.87 -23.72 -12.83
CA TYR A 68 6.88 -24.18 -13.77
C TYR A 68 7.34 -23.11 -14.79
N GLN A 69 6.60 -22.00 -14.92
CA GLN A 69 6.95 -20.86 -15.78
C GLN A 69 7.91 -19.88 -15.07
N CYS A 70 8.18 -20.07 -13.78
CA CYS A 70 9.17 -19.29 -13.06
C CYS A 70 10.61 -19.75 -13.38
N PRO A 71 11.60 -18.84 -13.30
CA PRO A 71 13.00 -19.22 -13.32
C PRO A 71 13.33 -20.28 -12.26
N LYS A 72 14.18 -21.25 -12.64
CA LYS A 72 14.59 -22.36 -11.77
C LYS A 72 15.80 -22.05 -10.89
N ASN A 73 16.51 -20.97 -11.18
CA ASN A 73 17.65 -20.52 -10.38
C ASN A 73 17.13 -19.76 -9.16
N GLY A 74 17.53 -20.17 -7.97
CA GLY A 74 17.18 -19.51 -6.72
C GLY A 74 17.42 -20.39 -5.50
N THR A 75 16.97 -19.89 -4.35
CA THR A 75 17.04 -20.59 -3.07
C THR A 75 15.71 -21.22 -2.72
N LYS A 76 15.75 -22.37 -2.05
CA LYS A 76 14.55 -23.03 -1.52
C LYS A 76 13.81 -22.11 -0.55
N VAL A 77 12.49 -22.23 -0.52
CA VAL A 77 11.61 -21.52 0.41
C VAL A 77 10.50 -22.45 0.92
N CYS A 78 9.97 -22.14 2.09
CA CYS A 78 8.86 -22.85 2.69
C CYS A 78 7.57 -22.02 2.66
N SER A 79 6.44 -22.71 2.49
CA SER A 79 5.09 -22.17 2.55
C SER A 79 4.38 -22.64 3.83
N THR A 80 3.38 -21.90 4.29
CA THR A 80 2.58 -22.17 5.51
C THR A 80 1.90 -23.54 5.50
N ASN A 81 1.65 -24.12 4.33
CA ASN A 81 1.12 -25.49 4.16
C ASN A 81 2.20 -26.59 4.26
N GLY A 82 3.41 -26.28 4.73
CA GLY A 82 4.51 -27.23 4.90
C GLY A 82 5.18 -27.67 3.60
N LYS A 83 4.87 -27.04 2.46
CA LYS A 83 5.46 -27.36 1.16
C LYS A 83 6.72 -26.55 0.91
N THR A 84 7.81 -27.24 0.55
CA THR A 84 9.05 -26.60 0.10
C THR A 84 9.02 -26.39 -1.42
N PHE A 85 9.38 -25.19 -1.87
CA PHE A 85 9.54 -24.81 -3.27
C PHE A 85 11.01 -24.56 -3.60
N GLN A 86 11.41 -24.74 -4.86
CA GLN A 86 12.82 -24.57 -5.27
C GLN A 86 13.24 -23.10 -5.31
N THR A 87 12.30 -22.20 -5.61
CA THR A 87 12.55 -20.76 -5.68
C THR A 87 11.37 -19.97 -5.09
N TYR A 88 11.64 -18.74 -4.65
CA TYR A 88 10.61 -17.82 -4.17
C TYR A 88 9.53 -17.54 -5.23
N CYS A 89 9.90 -17.40 -6.51
CA CYS A 89 8.93 -17.19 -7.59
C CYS A 89 7.90 -18.32 -7.67
N GLN A 90 8.34 -19.57 -7.54
CA GLN A 90 7.44 -20.73 -7.58
C GLN A 90 6.45 -20.73 -6.42
N GLN A 91 6.91 -20.39 -5.20
CA GLN A 91 6.04 -20.28 -4.05
C GLN A 91 5.02 -19.15 -4.23
N LYS A 92 5.44 -17.94 -4.65
CA LYS A 92 4.52 -16.82 -4.88
C LYS A 92 3.58 -17.03 -6.06
N SER A 93 4.01 -17.75 -7.10
CA SER A 93 3.15 -18.19 -8.20
C SER A 93 2.08 -19.16 -7.72
N TYR A 94 2.43 -20.09 -6.82
CA TYR A 94 1.48 -20.99 -6.20
C TYR A 94 0.52 -20.24 -5.26
N GLU A 95 1.01 -19.34 -4.41
CA GLU A 95 0.20 -18.49 -3.53
C GLU A 95 -0.80 -17.62 -4.30
N CYS A 96 -0.41 -17.11 -5.47
CA CYS A 96 -1.30 -16.34 -6.35
C CYS A 96 -2.51 -17.19 -6.82
N LEU A 97 -2.31 -18.49 -7.01
CA LEU A 97 -3.37 -19.45 -7.39
C LEU A 97 -4.12 -19.99 -6.16
N TYR A 98 -3.44 -20.06 -5.02
CA TYR A 98 -3.89 -20.67 -3.76
C TYR A 98 -3.55 -19.73 -2.58
N PRO A 99 -4.39 -18.73 -2.28
CA PRO A 99 -4.07 -17.64 -1.35
C PRO A 99 -3.71 -18.05 0.07
N GLU A 100 -4.11 -19.25 0.50
CA GLU A 100 -3.79 -19.83 1.80
C GLU A 100 -2.31 -20.26 1.95
N ALA A 101 -1.62 -20.50 0.82
CA ALA A 101 -0.25 -21.00 0.78
C ALA A 101 0.79 -19.87 0.86
N LYS A 102 0.71 -19.07 1.93
CA LYS A 102 1.57 -17.92 2.20
C LYS A 102 3.03 -18.34 2.42
N PHE A 103 3.95 -17.41 2.22
CA PHE A 103 5.36 -17.60 2.56
C PHE A 103 5.55 -17.78 4.07
N LEU A 104 6.41 -18.72 4.47
CA LEU A 104 6.74 -18.97 5.88
C LEU A 104 8.19 -18.60 6.20
N ASN A 105 9.17 -19.29 5.59
CA ASN A 105 10.59 -19.04 5.83
C ASN A 105 11.44 -19.32 4.59
N SER A 106 12.63 -18.73 4.58
CA SER A 106 13.68 -19.07 3.62
C SER A 106 14.30 -20.43 3.97
N GLY A 107 14.66 -21.21 2.95
CA GLY A 107 15.16 -22.57 3.11
C GLY A 107 14.07 -23.64 2.99
N ALA A 108 14.41 -24.86 3.40
CA ALA A 108 13.44 -25.95 3.47
C ALA A 108 12.48 -25.77 4.66
N CYS A 109 11.32 -26.41 4.60
CA CYS A 109 10.41 -26.43 5.73
C CYS A 109 11.01 -27.19 6.91
N THR A 110 10.86 -26.62 8.11
CA THR A 110 11.19 -27.24 9.40
C THR A 110 9.93 -27.73 10.08
N ALA A 111 10.00 -28.81 10.85
CA ALA A 111 8.80 -29.41 11.47
C ALA A 111 8.15 -28.55 12.57
N THR A 112 8.86 -27.57 13.13
CA THR A 112 8.46 -26.85 14.36
C THR A 112 8.38 -25.33 14.23
N GLY A 113 8.80 -24.76 13.11
CA GLY A 113 8.85 -23.31 12.93
C GLY A 113 7.48 -22.73 12.61
N GLN A 114 7.00 -21.79 13.42
CA GLN A 114 5.74 -21.06 13.20
C GLN A 114 5.98 -19.55 13.23
N PHE A 115 5.46 -18.85 12.23
CA PHE A 115 5.35 -17.40 12.24
C PHE A 115 4.00 -16.99 12.82
N ASN A 116 3.99 -15.99 13.70
CA ASN A 116 2.75 -15.45 14.24
C ASN A 116 2.80 -13.93 14.37
N ILE A 117 1.67 -13.28 14.16
CA ILE A 117 1.46 -11.85 14.36
C ILE A 117 0.23 -11.65 15.25
N SER A 118 0.32 -10.77 16.23
CA SER A 118 -0.80 -10.43 17.11
C SER A 118 -0.80 -8.95 17.50
N LEU A 119 -1.95 -8.47 17.97
CA LEU A 119 -2.10 -7.13 18.54
C LEU A 119 -2.27 -7.25 20.05
N LYS A 120 -1.47 -6.49 20.81
CA LYS A 120 -1.52 -6.46 22.28
C LYS A 120 -1.96 -5.10 22.78
N TYR A 121 -2.59 -5.07 23.96
CA TYR A 121 -3.00 -3.84 24.64
C TYR A 121 -3.99 -2.96 23.85
N GLY A 122 -4.72 -3.54 22.89
CA GLY A 122 -5.85 -2.89 22.24
C GLY A 122 -7.14 -3.07 23.04
N ASN A 123 -8.13 -2.19 22.84
CA ASN A 123 -9.46 -2.34 23.43
C ASN A 123 -10.38 -3.26 22.59
N GLY A 124 -9.95 -3.64 21.39
CA GLY A 124 -10.63 -4.56 20.50
C GLY A 124 -9.68 -5.26 19.54
N ASP A 125 -10.22 -6.16 18.71
CA ASP A 125 -9.42 -7.09 17.88
C ASP A 125 -8.73 -6.43 16.68
N SER A 126 -9.03 -5.16 16.40
CA SER A 126 -8.53 -4.39 15.24
C SER A 126 -7.56 -3.28 15.61
N GLU A 127 -7.14 -3.19 16.88
CA GLU A 127 -6.21 -2.18 17.37
C GLU A 127 -5.22 -2.76 18.39
N GLY A 128 -4.10 -2.08 18.59
CA GLY A 128 -3.09 -2.46 19.59
C GLY A 128 -1.66 -2.27 19.10
N ILE A 129 -0.72 -2.72 19.93
CA ILE A 129 0.70 -2.75 19.64
C ILE A 129 1.02 -4.07 18.93
N VAL A 130 1.69 -3.97 17.78
CA VAL A 130 2.07 -5.13 16.96
C VAL A 130 3.15 -5.94 17.67
N GLU A 131 2.88 -7.23 17.84
CA GLU A 131 3.80 -8.23 18.38
C GLU A 131 3.99 -9.35 17.35
N VAL A 132 5.24 -9.74 17.12
CA VAL A 132 5.62 -10.72 16.10
C VAL A 132 6.47 -11.83 16.72
N LYS A 133 6.16 -13.08 16.36
CA LYS A 133 6.99 -14.27 16.61
C LYS A 133 7.61 -14.75 15.31
N LEU A 134 8.94 -14.76 15.23
CA LEU A 134 9.68 -15.25 14.07
C LEU A 134 9.76 -16.79 14.08
N VAL A 135 9.90 -17.39 12.90
CA VAL A 135 9.89 -18.85 12.71
C VAL A 135 11.01 -19.56 13.49
N ASP A 136 12.15 -18.90 13.64
CA ASP A 136 13.37 -19.40 14.27
C ASP A 136 13.52 -18.96 15.74
N GLN A 137 12.51 -18.28 16.31
CA GLN A 137 12.58 -17.72 17.65
C GLN A 137 11.35 -18.08 18.47
N ASP A 138 11.57 -18.47 19.71
CA ASP A 138 10.48 -18.78 20.64
C ASP A 138 9.91 -17.55 21.35
N LYS A 139 10.54 -16.38 21.21
CA LYS A 139 10.12 -15.14 21.86
C LYS A 139 9.30 -14.26 20.92
N GLU A 140 8.22 -13.73 21.46
CA GLU A 140 7.49 -12.62 20.87
C GLU A 140 8.22 -11.29 21.09
N MET A 141 8.19 -10.41 20.08
CA MET A 141 8.87 -9.11 20.13
C MET A 141 8.00 -8.00 19.52
N PHE A 142 8.23 -6.78 20.01
CA PHE A 142 7.60 -5.57 19.49
C PHE A 142 8.36 -4.98 18.30
N ILE A 143 7.65 -4.18 17.49
CA ILE A 143 8.20 -3.48 16.33
C ILE A 143 8.59 -2.04 16.68
N CYS A 144 9.76 -1.60 16.23
CA CYS A 144 10.22 -0.22 16.42
C CYS A 144 9.38 0.77 15.62
N LYS A 145 9.03 1.91 16.23
CA LYS A 145 8.23 2.96 15.60
C LYS A 145 8.94 3.62 14.40
N ASP A 146 10.25 3.83 14.49
CA ASP A 146 10.98 4.65 13.51
C ASP A 146 11.06 4.02 12.11
N SER A 147 10.86 2.69 12.01
CA SER A 147 10.84 1.95 10.74
C SER A 147 9.43 1.44 10.38
N TRP A 148 8.40 1.89 11.09
CA TRP A 148 7.02 1.47 10.88
C TRP A 148 6.26 2.50 10.02
N GLY A 149 5.83 2.07 8.83
CA GLY A 149 5.03 2.89 7.92
C GLY A 149 3.82 2.15 7.35
N ILE A 150 3.10 2.83 6.45
CA ILE A 150 1.86 2.30 5.85
C ILE A 150 2.10 1.00 5.05
N THR A 151 3.30 0.82 4.49
CA THR A 151 3.68 -0.38 3.74
C THR A 151 3.65 -1.63 4.64
N GLN A 152 4.27 -1.57 5.82
CA GLN A 152 4.28 -2.69 6.77
C GLN A 152 2.90 -2.85 7.42
N ALA A 153 2.24 -1.74 7.77
CA ALA A 153 0.91 -1.77 8.39
C ALA A 153 -0.12 -2.50 7.55
N ASN A 154 -0.20 -2.18 6.25
CA ASN A 154 -1.13 -2.83 5.32
C ASN A 154 -0.90 -4.35 5.22
N VAL A 155 0.37 -4.78 5.22
CA VAL A 155 0.73 -6.20 5.16
C VAL A 155 0.39 -6.91 6.47
N ALA A 156 0.68 -6.29 7.62
CA ALA A 156 0.34 -6.83 8.94
C ALA A 156 -1.17 -7.04 9.11
N CYS A 157 -1.99 -6.05 8.75
CA CYS A 157 -3.44 -6.16 8.79
C CYS A 157 -3.96 -7.28 7.88
N ARG A 158 -3.39 -7.44 6.68
CA ARG A 158 -3.75 -8.54 5.78
C ARG A 158 -3.43 -9.91 6.37
N ASP A 159 -2.32 -10.05 7.08
CA ASP A 159 -1.97 -11.31 7.74
C ASP A 159 -2.84 -11.60 8.98
N LEU A 160 -3.35 -10.56 9.63
CA LEU A 160 -4.37 -10.66 10.68
C LEU A 160 -5.81 -10.91 10.14
N GLY A 161 -6.00 -10.93 8.83
CA GLY A 161 -7.29 -11.26 8.19
C GLY A 161 -8.12 -10.06 7.74
N PHE A 162 -7.62 -8.83 7.86
CA PHE A 162 -8.29 -7.63 7.36
C PHE A 162 -7.98 -7.42 5.88
N GLN A 163 -8.99 -7.55 5.01
CA GLN A 163 -8.85 -7.32 3.57
C GLN A 163 -8.90 -5.83 3.22
N GLN A 164 -8.18 -5.45 2.15
CA GLN A 164 -8.19 -4.10 1.55
C GLN A 164 -8.95 -4.10 0.23
#